data_AF-A0A9P8YL97-F1
#
_entry.id   AF-A0A9P8YL97-F1
#
_cell.length_a   1.000
_cell.length_b   1.000
_cell.length_c   1.000
_cell.angle_alpha   90.00
_cell.angle_beta   90.00
_cell.angle_gamma   90.00
#
_symmetry.space_group_name_H-M   'P 1'
#
loop_
_entity.id
_entity.type
_entity.pdbx_description
1 polymer ?
#
loop_
_entity_poly.entity_id
_entity_poly.type
_entity_poly.pdbx_seq_one_letter_code
_entity_poly.pdbx_strand_id
1 'polypeptide(L)'
;MVNWEDPHVLALSIRAYILFVHLVIGAYLWEYLLTLDFDWSIIRRRRKLNLGIILYLLPRYATLFVAFVAIRLTNAFKEIDCTAWNYVQHGSAYVAVSLASALLYARVWALSDGHPLVVYGIGFLYVGNWAMVIYGTYFSYGQYVPQMYICAAVNLEPHRWNALYQLVFDLACLGTMLLVLIRMHHGGSLWRLLVQQGILYFVAICLVYILHLTFLSLHLNHAVAQMPSALRVIVTCVAATRMQRGLIEFVEKRPVITTGGVGSGIGTFSREQMHAAKLQANPSFGVTSPRSISFTPGTVNMNGSHGGNMQISVNVNTDTWQHETRMDRNREFDQDVYGLDKIDTRSREHRGGHAV
;
A
#
# COMPACT_ATOMS: atom_id res chain seq x y z
N MET A 1 -23.05 -17.70 31.00
CA MET A 1 -22.65 -16.72 29.97
C MET A 1 -22.01 -15.54 30.69
N VAL A 2 -20.91 -14.97 30.16
CA VAL A 2 -20.25 -13.81 30.78
C VAL A 2 -21.15 -12.59 30.62
N ASN A 3 -21.36 -11.82 31.68
CA ASN A 3 -22.06 -10.53 31.61
C ASN A 3 -21.09 -9.46 31.11
N TRP A 4 -21.29 -8.96 29.89
CA TRP A 4 -20.41 -7.95 29.26
C TRP A 4 -20.64 -6.52 29.77
N GLU A 5 -21.72 -6.31 30.50
CA GLU A 5 -22.07 -5.04 31.15
C GLU A 5 -21.61 -4.98 32.61
N ASP A 6 -21.05 -6.07 33.15
CA ASP A 6 -20.48 -6.08 34.49
C ASP A 6 -19.33 -5.05 34.59
N PRO A 7 -19.32 -4.15 35.59
CA PRO A 7 -18.34 -3.08 35.67
C PRO A 7 -16.90 -3.59 35.75
N HIS A 8 -16.67 -4.78 36.31
CA HIS A 8 -15.33 -5.38 36.35
C HIS A 8 -14.88 -5.87 34.95
N VAL A 9 -15.77 -6.54 34.21
CA VAL A 9 -15.51 -6.97 32.82
C VAL A 9 -15.31 -5.77 31.89
N LEU A 10 -16.12 -4.73 32.05
CA LEU A 10 -16.01 -3.49 31.28
C LEU A 10 -14.66 -2.81 31.54
N ALA A 11 -14.23 -2.75 32.80
CA ALA A 11 -12.96 -2.17 33.18
C ALA A 11 -11.78 -2.91 32.54
N LEU A 12 -11.79 -4.23 32.60
CA LEU A 12 -10.76 -5.08 31.97
C LEU A 12 -10.75 -4.90 30.44
N SER A 13 -11.93 -4.84 29.83
CA SER A 13 -12.11 -4.65 28.38
C SER A 13 -11.55 -3.32 27.90
N ILE A 14 -11.81 -2.23 28.64
CA ILE A 14 -11.26 -0.90 28.33
C ILE A 14 -9.73 -0.90 28.42
N ARG A 15 -9.16 -1.52 29.47
CA ARG A 15 -7.70 -1.62 29.60
C ARG A 15 -7.08 -2.41 28.45
N ALA A 16 -7.70 -3.52 28.06
CA ALA A 16 -7.26 -4.31 26.91
C ALA A 16 -7.35 -3.50 25.61
N TYR A 17 -8.44 -2.74 25.42
CA TYR A 17 -8.61 -1.84 24.28
C TYR A 17 -7.50 -0.80 24.18
N ILE A 18 -7.17 -0.12 25.29
CA ILE A 18 -6.10 0.89 25.33
C ILE A 18 -4.76 0.27 24.93
N LEU A 19 -4.39 -0.87 25.52
CA LEU A 19 -3.14 -1.57 25.21
C LEU A 19 -3.09 -1.99 23.73
N PHE A 20 -4.20 -2.52 23.20
CA PHE A 20 -4.30 -2.91 21.81
C PHE A 20 -4.11 -1.71 20.87
N VAL A 21 -4.80 -0.60 21.11
CA VAL A 21 -4.67 0.62 20.29
C VAL A 21 -3.22 1.12 20.30
N HIS A 22 -2.56 1.16 21.45
CA HIS A 22 -1.17 1.59 21.55
C HIS A 22 -0.21 0.64 20.82
N LEU A 23 -0.45 -0.67 20.89
CA LEU A 23 0.34 -1.67 20.16
C LEU A 23 0.22 -1.48 18.65
N VAL A 24 -1.01 -1.31 18.14
CA VAL A 24 -1.25 -1.11 16.71
C VAL A 24 -0.67 0.24 16.25
N ILE A 25 -0.79 1.31 17.03
CA ILE A 25 -0.15 2.60 16.76
C ILE A 25 1.38 2.46 16.74
N GLY A 26 1.97 1.74 17.69
CA GLY A 26 3.41 1.47 17.73
C GLY A 26 3.88 0.73 16.48
N ALA A 27 3.15 -0.29 16.04
CA ALA A 27 3.44 -1.00 14.80
C ALA A 27 3.33 -0.08 13.56
N TYR A 28 2.37 0.84 13.55
CA TYR A 28 2.25 1.84 12.49
C TYR A 28 3.40 2.85 12.50
N LEU A 29 3.80 3.35 13.67
CA LEU A 29 4.93 4.27 13.81
C LEU A 29 6.23 3.61 13.36
N TRP A 30 6.44 2.34 13.72
CA TRP A 30 7.56 1.55 13.22
C TRP A 30 7.58 1.52 11.68
N GLU A 31 6.45 1.19 11.05
CA GLU A 31 6.34 1.21 9.59
C GLU A 31 6.57 2.61 9.00
N TYR A 32 6.04 3.65 9.65
CA TYR A 32 6.22 5.03 9.22
C TYR A 32 7.70 5.44 9.26
N LEU A 33 8.45 5.06 10.30
CA LEU A 33 9.88 5.35 10.42
C LEU A 33 10.72 4.63 9.37
N LEU A 34 10.45 3.33 9.13
CA LEU A 34 11.14 2.56 8.08
C LEU A 34 10.94 3.11 6.67
N THR A 35 9.90 3.90 6.47
CA THR A 35 9.53 4.46 5.16
C THR A 35 9.75 5.96 5.09
N LEU A 36 10.40 6.55 6.10
CA LEU A 36 10.64 7.99 6.21
C LEU A 36 11.68 8.49 5.21
N ASP A 37 12.70 7.68 4.89
CA ASP A 37 13.73 8.05 3.90
C ASP A 37 13.12 8.32 2.52
N PHE A 38 12.10 7.55 2.15
CA PHE A 38 11.36 7.75 0.90
C PHE A 38 10.62 9.08 0.90
N ASP A 39 9.88 9.39 1.97
CA ASP A 39 9.15 10.66 2.13
C ASP A 39 10.10 11.86 2.14
N TRP A 40 11.23 11.73 2.83
CA TRP A 40 12.25 12.76 2.89
C TRP A 40 12.86 13.05 1.51
N SER A 41 12.99 12.02 0.67
CA SER A 41 13.42 12.19 -0.73
C SER A 41 12.42 13.02 -1.56
N ILE A 42 11.12 12.91 -1.27
CA ILE A 42 10.07 13.69 -1.92
C ILE A 42 10.11 15.15 -1.43
N ILE A 43 10.23 15.36 -0.11
CA ILE A 43 10.26 16.70 0.49
C ILE A 43 11.48 17.50 0.02
N ARG A 44 12.65 16.86 -0.11
CA ARG A 44 13.86 17.48 -0.69
C ARG A 44 13.77 17.74 -2.19
N ARG A 45 12.59 17.60 -2.80
CA ARG A 45 12.31 17.80 -4.24
C ARG A 45 13.22 16.99 -5.16
N ARG A 46 13.74 15.84 -4.70
CA ARG A 46 14.49 14.93 -5.57
C ARG A 46 13.57 14.23 -6.58
N ARG A 47 12.26 14.26 -6.36
CA ARG A 47 11.21 13.69 -7.23
C ARG A 47 10.23 14.79 -7.63
N LYS A 48 9.75 14.74 -8.88
CA LYS A 48 8.70 15.65 -9.36
C LYS A 48 7.38 15.33 -8.66
N LEU A 49 6.70 16.35 -8.14
CA LEU A 49 5.37 16.20 -7.56
C LEU A 49 4.39 15.83 -8.67
N ASN A 50 3.85 14.62 -8.61
CA ASN A 50 2.75 14.16 -9.45
C ASN A 50 1.55 13.79 -8.57
N LEU A 51 0.37 13.65 -9.19
CA LEU A 51 -0.86 13.32 -8.46
C LEU A 51 -0.73 12.01 -7.68
N GLY A 52 -0.01 11.03 -8.21
CA GLY A 52 0.22 9.74 -7.54
C GLY A 52 1.03 9.87 -6.24
N ILE A 53 1.99 10.80 -6.17
CA ILE A 53 2.75 11.10 -4.94
C ILE A 53 1.86 11.84 -3.94
N ILE A 54 1.04 12.79 -4.39
CA ILE A 54 0.11 13.51 -3.49
C ILE A 54 -0.87 12.52 -2.87
N LEU A 55 -1.50 11.67 -3.69
CA LEU A 55 -2.41 10.63 -3.23
C LEU A 55 -1.72 9.61 -2.32
N TYR A 56 -0.41 9.40 -2.45
CA TYR A 56 0.38 8.55 -1.55
C TYR A 56 0.58 9.20 -0.16
N LEU A 57 0.95 10.48 -0.13
CA LEU A 57 1.23 11.19 1.12
C LEU A 57 -0.04 11.43 1.94
N LEU A 58 -1.15 11.82 1.29
CA LEU A 58 -2.39 12.20 1.98
C LEU A 58 -2.92 11.17 3.00
N PRO A 59 -3.23 9.91 2.64
CA PRO A 59 -3.70 8.91 3.60
C PRO A 59 -2.65 8.62 4.67
N ARG A 60 -1.36 8.64 4.31
CA ARG A 60 -0.26 8.39 5.25
C ARG A 60 -0.23 9.43 6.38
N TYR A 61 -0.21 10.73 6.06
CA TYR A 61 -0.22 11.77 7.09
C TYR A 61 -1.57 11.86 7.81
N ALA A 62 -2.67 11.53 7.14
CA ALA A 62 -3.97 11.42 7.79
C ALA A 62 -4.00 10.31 8.85
N THR A 63 -3.46 9.12 8.57
CA THR A 63 -3.34 8.03 9.56
C THR A 63 -2.42 8.41 10.72
N LEU A 64 -1.33 9.14 10.45
CA LEU A 64 -0.46 9.66 11.50
C LEU A 64 -1.21 10.63 12.43
N PHE A 65 -2.02 11.54 11.86
CA PHE A 65 -2.89 12.41 12.64
C PHE A 65 -3.89 11.63 13.50
N VAL A 66 -4.52 10.58 12.93
CA VAL A 66 -5.42 9.67 13.67
C VAL A 66 -4.71 9.01 14.84
N ALA A 67 -3.45 8.59 14.67
CA ALA A 67 -2.66 8.01 15.75
C ALA A 67 -2.42 8.99 16.89
N PHE A 68 -2.09 10.26 16.59
CA PHE A 68 -1.94 11.30 17.61
C PHE A 68 -3.24 11.57 18.38
N VAL A 69 -4.36 11.67 17.65
CA VAL A 69 -5.68 11.89 18.26
C VAL A 69 -6.06 10.68 19.13
N ALA A 70 -5.82 9.45 18.68
CA ALA A 70 -6.07 8.23 19.45
C ALA A 70 -5.26 8.17 20.75
N ILE A 71 -3.97 8.53 20.72
CA ILE A 71 -3.14 8.64 21.94
C ILE A 71 -3.75 9.68 22.90
N ARG A 72 -4.21 10.82 22.37
CA ARG A 72 -4.83 11.86 23.19
C ARG A 72 -6.14 11.39 23.84
N LEU A 73 -7.03 10.73 23.10
CA LEU A 73 -8.32 10.22 23.63
C LEU A 73 -8.13 9.12 24.68
N THR A 74 -7.07 8.32 24.56
CA THR A 74 -6.76 7.23 25.49
C THR A 74 -5.97 7.71 26.72
N ASN A 75 -5.58 8.99 26.78
CA ASN A 75 -4.85 9.61 27.89
C ASN A 75 -5.49 10.96 28.30
N ALA A 76 -6.79 10.92 28.66
CA ALA A 76 -7.56 12.11 29.03
C ALA A 76 -7.55 12.35 30.57
N PHE A 77 -6.46 12.93 31.07
CA PHE A 77 -6.29 13.25 32.50
C PHE A 77 -7.21 14.36 33.05
N LYS A 78 -7.90 15.11 32.18
CA LYS A 78 -8.82 16.20 32.53
C LYS A 78 -10.10 16.04 31.73
N GLU A 79 -11.21 16.52 32.27
CA GLU A 79 -12.47 16.67 31.54
C GLU A 79 -12.23 17.45 30.23
N ILE A 80 -12.53 16.79 29.12
CA ILE A 80 -12.45 17.31 27.75
C ILE A 80 -13.81 17.08 27.11
N ASP A 81 -14.14 17.88 26.08
CA ASP A 81 -15.35 17.69 25.29
C ASP A 81 -15.26 16.39 24.48
N CYS A 82 -15.62 15.27 25.09
CA CYS A 82 -15.48 13.94 24.50
C CYS A 82 -16.21 13.81 23.16
N THR A 83 -17.37 14.47 23.01
CA THR A 83 -18.11 14.48 21.76
C THR A 83 -17.29 15.10 20.62
N ALA A 84 -16.67 16.26 20.85
CA ALA A 84 -15.85 16.93 19.84
C ALA A 84 -14.63 16.09 19.47
N TRP A 85 -13.92 15.56 20.46
CA TRP A 85 -12.77 14.69 20.22
C TRP A 85 -13.14 13.37 19.55
N ASN A 86 -14.32 12.83 19.82
CA ASN A 86 -14.83 11.64 19.16
C ASN A 86 -15.13 11.91 17.68
N TYR A 87 -15.72 13.07 17.34
CA TYR A 87 -15.88 13.50 15.95
C TYR A 87 -14.54 13.63 15.22
N VAL A 88 -13.54 14.25 15.86
CA VAL A 88 -12.20 14.40 15.28
C VAL A 88 -11.56 13.02 15.08
N GLN A 89 -11.64 12.12 16.05
CA GLN A 89 -11.05 10.78 15.97
C GLN A 89 -11.70 9.94 14.86
N HIS A 90 -13.03 9.80 14.88
CA HIS A 90 -13.73 8.97 13.90
C HIS A 90 -13.75 9.61 12.52
N GLY A 91 -13.97 10.93 12.43
CA GLY A 91 -13.94 11.67 11.18
C GLY A 91 -12.57 11.57 10.50
N SER A 92 -11.49 11.84 11.22
CA SER A 92 -10.14 11.71 10.65
C SER A 92 -9.80 10.27 10.28
N ALA A 93 -10.23 9.27 11.06
CA ALA A 93 -10.02 7.86 10.74
C ALA A 93 -10.74 7.47 9.44
N TYR A 94 -11.99 7.90 9.25
CA TYR A 94 -12.74 7.63 8.02
C TYR A 94 -12.19 8.37 6.81
N VAL A 95 -11.72 9.61 6.99
CA VAL A 95 -11.03 10.35 5.93
C VAL A 95 -9.74 9.63 5.52
N ALA A 96 -8.92 9.19 6.49
CA ALA A 96 -7.67 8.47 6.21
C ALA A 96 -7.93 7.19 5.39
N VAL A 97 -8.90 6.37 5.79
CA VAL A 97 -9.26 5.16 5.04
C VAL A 97 -9.85 5.52 3.67
N SER A 98 -10.71 6.53 3.56
CA SER A 98 -11.30 6.96 2.28
C SER A 98 -10.27 7.50 1.29
N LEU A 99 -9.19 8.12 1.79
CA LEU A 99 -8.03 8.51 0.98
C LEU A 99 -7.20 7.29 0.54
N ALA A 100 -7.06 6.28 1.39
CA ALA A 100 -6.42 5.02 1.01
C ALA A 100 -7.26 4.27 -0.04
N SER A 101 -8.58 4.28 0.10
CA SER A 101 -9.54 3.79 -0.90
C SER A 101 -9.45 4.59 -2.21
N ALA A 102 -9.19 5.90 -2.16
CA ALA A 102 -8.96 6.74 -3.34
C ALA A 102 -7.71 6.31 -4.13
N LEU A 103 -6.63 5.90 -3.45
CA LEU A 103 -5.44 5.34 -4.09
C LEU A 103 -5.77 4.06 -4.87
N LEU A 104 -6.61 3.19 -4.31
CA LEU A 104 -7.08 1.99 -5.00
C LEU A 104 -7.91 2.35 -6.23
N TYR A 105 -8.83 3.30 -6.08
CA TYR A 105 -9.64 3.79 -7.19
C TYR A 105 -8.80 4.38 -8.33
N ALA A 106 -7.80 5.21 -8.00
CA ALA A 106 -6.91 5.82 -8.99
C ALA A 106 -6.14 4.76 -9.81
N ARG A 107 -5.82 3.61 -9.20
CA ARG A 107 -5.20 2.48 -9.92
C ARG A 107 -6.18 1.81 -10.86
N VAL A 108 -7.40 1.56 -10.40
CA VAL A 108 -8.43 0.95 -11.25
C VAL A 108 -8.73 1.86 -12.43
N TRP A 109 -8.81 3.17 -12.20
CA TRP A 109 -8.94 4.17 -13.27
C TRP A 109 -7.81 4.03 -14.30
N ALA A 110 -6.55 4.05 -13.83
CA ALA A 110 -5.39 3.97 -14.71
C ALA A 110 -5.33 2.64 -15.48
N LEU A 111 -5.71 1.53 -14.84
CA LEU A 111 -5.64 0.19 -15.42
C LEU A 111 -6.82 -0.13 -16.37
N SER A 112 -7.98 0.48 -16.17
CA SER A 112 -9.18 0.19 -16.96
C SER A 112 -9.16 0.75 -18.38
N ASP A 113 -8.05 1.38 -18.80
CA ASP A 113 -7.86 1.94 -20.14
C ASP A 113 -9.01 2.86 -20.60
N GLY A 114 -9.71 3.47 -19.64
CA GLY A 114 -10.85 4.34 -19.89
C GLY A 114 -12.17 3.66 -20.21
N HIS A 115 -12.36 2.36 -19.93
CA HIS A 115 -13.67 1.71 -20.10
C HIS A 115 -14.71 2.39 -19.18
N PRO A 116 -15.63 3.21 -19.73
CA PRO A 116 -16.38 4.19 -18.95
C PRO A 116 -17.28 3.52 -17.91
N LEU A 117 -17.83 2.34 -18.22
CA LEU A 117 -18.72 1.61 -17.31
C LEU A 117 -18.05 1.26 -15.98
N VAL A 118 -16.78 0.84 -16.00
CA VAL A 118 -16.05 0.45 -14.78
C VAL A 118 -15.71 1.69 -13.97
N VAL A 119 -15.24 2.74 -14.65
CA VAL A 119 -14.85 4.01 -14.02
C VAL A 119 -16.05 4.70 -13.37
N TYR A 120 -17.18 4.80 -14.07
CA TYR A 120 -18.40 5.41 -13.54
C TYR A 120 -19.03 4.52 -12.46
N GLY A 121 -19.04 3.20 -12.63
CA GLY A 121 -19.58 2.27 -11.63
C GLY A 121 -18.84 2.36 -10.29
N ILE A 122 -17.51 2.30 -10.30
CA ILE A 122 -16.71 2.43 -9.07
C ILE A 122 -16.72 3.87 -8.56
N GLY A 123 -16.73 4.87 -9.46
CA GLY A 123 -16.84 6.27 -9.08
C GLY A 123 -18.13 6.57 -8.31
N PHE A 124 -19.25 5.98 -8.72
CA PHE A 124 -20.52 6.06 -7.99
C PHE A 124 -20.41 5.45 -6.59
N LEU A 125 -19.81 4.26 -6.46
CA LEU A 125 -19.55 3.65 -5.16
C LEU A 125 -18.63 4.52 -4.29
N TYR A 126 -17.65 5.21 -4.88
CA TYR A 126 -16.76 6.09 -4.14
C TYR A 126 -17.49 7.31 -3.55
N VAL A 127 -18.43 7.91 -4.30
CA VAL A 127 -19.27 9.00 -3.80
C VAL A 127 -20.18 8.50 -2.67
N GLY A 128 -20.77 7.31 -2.82
CA GLY A 128 -21.56 6.70 -1.76
C GLY A 128 -20.73 6.40 -0.50
N ASN A 129 -19.46 6.05 -0.64
CA ASN A 129 -18.55 5.86 0.50
C ASN A 129 -18.41 7.17 1.29
N TRP A 130 -18.21 8.31 0.62
CA TRP A 130 -18.16 9.61 1.29
C TRP A 130 -19.47 9.99 1.98
N ALA A 131 -20.62 9.68 1.36
CA ALA A 131 -21.92 9.91 1.99
C ALA A 131 -22.06 9.09 3.29
N MET A 132 -21.64 7.82 3.28
CA MET A 132 -21.65 6.95 4.46
C MET A 132 -20.66 7.42 5.54
N VAL A 133 -19.52 7.98 5.15
CA VAL A 133 -18.57 8.59 6.09
C VAL A 133 -19.18 9.78 6.79
N ILE A 134 -19.81 10.70 6.05
CA ILE A 134 -20.45 11.89 6.63
C ILE A 134 -21.59 11.47 7.57
N TYR A 135 -22.43 10.53 7.13
CA TYR A 135 -23.49 9.95 7.94
C TYR A 135 -22.94 9.32 9.23
N GLY A 136 -21.95 8.44 9.10
CA GLY A 136 -21.34 7.75 10.24
C GLY A 136 -20.67 8.69 11.25
N THR A 137 -20.06 9.79 10.78
CA THR A 137 -19.47 10.80 11.66
C THR A 137 -20.55 11.64 12.35
N TYR A 138 -21.59 12.07 11.64
CA TYR A 138 -22.63 12.95 12.21
C TYR A 138 -23.36 12.30 13.40
N PHE A 139 -23.67 11.01 13.31
CA PHE A 139 -24.40 10.27 14.35
C PHE A 139 -23.50 9.71 15.47
N SER A 140 -22.20 9.98 15.44
CA SER A 140 -21.26 9.53 16.49
C SER A 140 -21.24 10.51 17.65
N TYR A 141 -21.47 10.09 18.89
CA TYR A 141 -21.22 10.94 20.05
C TYR A 141 -20.37 10.19 21.09
N GLY A 142 -19.71 10.95 21.97
CA GLY A 142 -18.80 10.41 22.98
C GLY A 142 -19.30 10.73 24.38
N GLN A 143 -19.06 9.83 25.33
CA GLN A 143 -19.31 10.04 26.75
C GLN A 143 -18.01 9.87 27.55
N TYR A 144 -17.79 10.75 28.52
CA TYR A 144 -16.63 10.68 29.40
C TYR A 144 -16.86 9.66 30.50
N VAL A 145 -15.88 8.78 30.73
CA VAL A 145 -15.93 7.76 31.79
C VAL A 145 -14.83 8.09 32.81
N PRO A 146 -15.17 8.74 33.94
CA PRO A 146 -14.17 9.29 34.87
C PRO A 146 -13.33 8.20 35.56
N GLN A 147 -13.87 6.99 35.71
CA GLN A 147 -13.19 5.87 36.37
C GLN A 147 -11.95 5.40 35.58
N MET A 148 -11.93 5.66 34.26
CA MET A 148 -10.91 5.15 33.35
C MET A 148 -10.15 6.24 32.61
N TYR A 149 -10.47 7.51 32.84
CA TYR A 149 -9.84 8.65 32.16
C TYR A 149 -9.86 8.54 30.63
N ILE A 150 -10.97 8.04 30.08
CA ILE A 150 -11.18 7.90 28.63
C ILE A 150 -12.50 8.52 28.15
N CYS A 151 -12.53 8.85 26.87
CA CYS A 151 -13.75 9.15 26.14
C CYS A 151 -14.20 7.89 25.38
N ALA A 152 -15.38 7.35 25.72
CA ALA A 152 -15.97 6.21 25.05
C ALA A 152 -16.96 6.67 23.97
N ALA A 153 -16.88 6.07 22.78
CA ALA A 153 -17.89 6.27 21.75
C ALA A 153 -19.18 5.53 22.11
N VAL A 154 -20.31 6.18 21.91
CA VAL A 154 -21.65 5.61 22.08
C VAL A 154 -22.35 5.55 20.72
N ASN A 155 -23.34 4.66 20.58
CA ASN A 155 -24.06 4.39 19.33
C ASN A 155 -23.15 3.99 18.15
N LEU A 156 -22.66 2.75 18.17
CA LEU A 156 -21.85 2.20 17.08
C LEU A 156 -22.66 1.65 15.89
N GLU A 157 -23.99 1.74 15.91
CA GLU A 157 -24.83 1.21 14.83
C GLU A 157 -24.54 1.86 13.46
N PRO A 158 -24.41 3.19 13.33
CA PRO A 158 -24.06 3.83 12.06
C PRO A 158 -22.67 3.39 11.54
N HIS A 159 -21.75 3.06 12.45
CA HIS A 159 -20.40 2.61 12.10
C HIS A 159 -20.41 1.25 11.39
N ARG A 160 -21.42 0.39 11.65
CA ARG A 160 -21.58 -0.91 10.99
C ARG A 160 -21.82 -0.76 9.50
N TRP A 161 -22.79 0.10 9.13
CA TRP A 161 -23.13 0.35 7.74
C TRP A 161 -21.99 1.02 6.99
N ASN A 162 -21.30 1.97 7.63
CA ASN A 162 -20.13 2.60 7.03
C ASN A 162 -19.01 1.58 6.77
N ALA A 163 -18.69 0.73 7.74
CA ALA A 163 -17.66 -0.30 7.58
C ALA A 163 -18.01 -1.33 6.49
N LEU A 164 -19.28 -1.74 6.40
CA LEU A 164 -19.74 -2.66 5.37
C LEU A 164 -19.64 -2.03 3.98
N TYR A 165 -20.09 -0.78 3.84
CA TYR A 165 -20.03 -0.07 2.57
C TYR A 165 -18.57 0.10 2.10
N GLN A 166 -17.67 0.47 3.02
CA GLN A 166 -16.27 0.65 2.69
C GLN A 166 -15.57 -0.66 2.35
N LEU A 167 -15.94 -1.77 3.01
CA LEU A 167 -15.51 -3.11 2.60
C LEU A 167 -15.93 -3.41 1.15
N VAL A 168 -17.20 -3.22 0.82
CA VAL A 168 -17.71 -3.49 -0.54
C VAL A 168 -16.96 -2.63 -1.57
N PHE A 169 -16.71 -1.36 -1.26
CA PHE A 169 -15.93 -0.48 -2.12
C PHE A 169 -14.49 -0.98 -2.34
N ASP A 170 -13.77 -1.30 -1.26
CA ASP A 170 -12.38 -1.76 -1.34
C ASP A 170 -12.29 -3.11 -2.08
N LEU A 171 -13.23 -4.04 -1.83
CA LEU A 171 -13.33 -5.32 -2.56
C LEU A 171 -13.63 -5.12 -4.04
N ALA A 172 -14.54 -4.20 -4.38
CA ALA A 172 -14.83 -3.89 -5.78
C ALA A 172 -13.59 -3.33 -6.48
N CYS A 173 -12.83 -2.43 -5.83
CA CYS A 173 -11.60 -1.88 -6.39
C CYS A 173 -10.51 -2.94 -6.57
N LEU A 174 -10.23 -3.73 -5.54
CA LEU A 174 -9.20 -4.76 -5.59
C LEU A 174 -9.58 -5.91 -6.53
N GLY A 175 -10.85 -6.32 -6.50
CA GLY A 175 -11.39 -7.35 -7.39
C GLY A 175 -11.32 -6.93 -8.85
N THR A 176 -11.76 -5.70 -9.19
CA THR A 176 -11.65 -5.19 -10.56
C THR A 176 -10.20 -5.04 -10.99
N MET A 177 -9.31 -4.53 -10.13
CA MET A 177 -7.88 -4.48 -10.41
C MET A 177 -7.32 -5.87 -10.72
N LEU A 178 -7.61 -6.87 -9.89
CA LEU A 178 -7.13 -8.24 -10.08
C LEU A 178 -7.69 -8.87 -11.35
N LEU A 179 -8.98 -8.68 -11.63
CA LEU A 179 -9.62 -9.20 -12.84
C LEU A 179 -9.03 -8.61 -14.12
N VAL A 180 -8.81 -7.29 -14.16
CA VAL A 180 -8.19 -6.65 -15.32
C VAL A 180 -6.75 -7.14 -15.48
N LEU A 181 -6.02 -7.28 -14.38
CA LEU A 181 -4.64 -7.74 -14.41
C LEU A 181 -4.55 -9.21 -14.90
N ILE A 182 -5.44 -10.10 -14.48
CA ILE A 182 -5.49 -11.50 -14.96
C ILE A 182 -5.84 -11.55 -16.46
N ARG A 183 -6.74 -10.69 -16.94
CA ARG A 183 -7.09 -10.63 -18.38
C ARG A 183 -5.97 -10.09 -19.25
N MET A 184 -5.18 -9.15 -18.73
CA MET A 184 -3.99 -8.65 -19.40
C MET A 184 -2.86 -9.69 -19.28
N HIS A 185 -2.91 -10.74 -20.10
CA HIS A 185 -1.92 -11.82 -20.14
C HIS A 185 -0.55 -11.34 -20.68
N HIS A 186 0.14 -10.51 -19.91
CA HIS A 186 1.47 -10.00 -20.23
C HIS A 186 2.46 -10.57 -19.21
N GLY A 187 3.23 -11.58 -19.61
CA GLY A 187 4.19 -12.31 -18.78
C GLY A 187 5.43 -11.52 -18.31
N GLY A 188 5.31 -10.21 -18.11
CA GLY A 188 6.39 -9.35 -17.62
C GLY A 188 6.60 -9.44 -16.12
N SER A 189 7.82 -9.12 -15.66
CA SER A 189 8.16 -9.07 -14.22
C SER A 189 7.28 -8.10 -13.42
N LEU A 190 6.83 -6.99 -14.03
CA LEU A 190 5.90 -6.03 -13.45
C LEU A 190 4.56 -6.70 -13.11
N TRP A 191 4.01 -7.47 -14.04
CA TRP A 191 2.71 -8.13 -13.86
C TRP A 191 2.75 -9.09 -12.66
N ARG A 192 3.80 -9.91 -12.58
CA ARG A 192 3.99 -10.85 -11.47
C ARG A 192 4.10 -10.13 -10.12
N LEU A 193 4.82 -9.01 -10.08
CA LEU A 193 4.93 -8.18 -8.87
C LEU A 193 3.58 -7.60 -8.45
N LEU A 194 2.80 -7.05 -9.39
CA LEU A 194 1.49 -6.47 -9.10
C LEU A 194 0.47 -7.53 -8.65
N VAL A 195 0.44 -8.69 -9.29
CA VAL A 195 -0.46 -9.80 -8.91
C VAL A 195 -0.10 -10.32 -7.51
N GLN A 196 1.18 -10.59 -7.26
CA GLN A 196 1.64 -11.15 -5.99
C GLN A 196 1.37 -10.18 -4.82
N GLN A 197 1.66 -8.90 -5.00
CA GLN A 197 1.35 -7.88 -3.99
C GLN A 197 -0.15 -7.67 -3.85
N GLY A 198 -0.88 -7.59 -4.97
CA GLY A 198 -2.33 -7.38 -4.98
C GLY A 198 -3.11 -8.45 -4.23
N ILE A 199 -2.78 -9.74 -4.43
CA ILE A 199 -3.45 -10.85 -3.74
C ILE A 199 -3.17 -10.81 -2.24
N LEU A 200 -1.92 -10.58 -1.84
CA LEU A 200 -1.55 -10.51 -0.41
C LEU A 200 -2.31 -9.38 0.29
N TYR A 201 -2.38 -8.20 -0.31
CA TYR A 201 -3.12 -7.07 0.25
C TYR A 201 -4.63 -7.27 0.23
N PHE A 202 -5.17 -7.91 -0.81
CA PHE A 202 -6.58 -8.29 -0.87
C PHE A 202 -6.96 -9.18 0.31
N VAL A 203 -6.22 -10.26 0.55
CA VAL A 203 -6.47 -11.16 1.68
C VAL A 203 -6.33 -10.42 3.01
N ALA A 204 -5.28 -9.63 3.19
CA ALA A 204 -5.06 -8.87 4.42
C ALA A 204 -6.22 -7.89 4.73
N ILE A 205 -6.67 -7.13 3.72
CA ILE A 205 -7.80 -6.19 3.85
C ILE A 205 -9.09 -6.95 4.18
N CYS A 206 -9.41 -8.03 3.45
CA CYS A 206 -10.57 -8.88 3.75
C CYS A 206 -10.59 -9.34 5.20
N LEU A 207 -9.47 -9.86 5.71
CA LEU A 207 -9.39 -10.41 7.07
C LEU A 207 -9.64 -9.34 8.13
N VAL A 208 -9.01 -8.16 8.02
CA VAL A 208 -9.20 -7.10 9.02
C VAL A 208 -10.61 -6.50 9.00
N TYR A 209 -11.25 -6.43 7.83
CA TYR A 209 -12.64 -5.99 7.74
C TYR A 209 -13.62 -7.03 8.31
N ILE A 210 -13.44 -8.31 7.98
CA ILE A 210 -14.27 -9.38 8.54
C ILE A 210 -14.12 -9.40 10.06
N LEU A 211 -12.89 -9.29 10.58
CA LEU A 211 -12.63 -9.20 12.01
C LEU A 211 -13.36 -8.00 12.63
N HIS A 212 -13.26 -6.82 12.01
CA HIS A 212 -13.95 -5.62 12.50
C HIS A 212 -15.48 -5.76 12.50
N LEU A 213 -16.07 -6.22 11.38
CA LEU A 213 -17.52 -6.39 11.27
C LEU A 213 -18.07 -7.46 12.21
N THR A 214 -17.29 -8.52 12.45
CA THR A 214 -17.65 -9.59 13.40
C THR A 214 -17.75 -8.99 14.81
N PHE A 215 -16.69 -8.36 15.31
CA PHE A 215 -16.70 -7.73 16.64
C PHE A 215 -17.79 -6.68 16.80
N LEU A 216 -18.06 -5.91 15.74
CA LEU A 216 -19.10 -4.89 15.75
C LEU A 216 -20.53 -5.48 15.71
N SER A 217 -20.70 -6.70 15.21
CA SER A 217 -22.01 -7.39 15.14
C SER A 217 -22.34 -8.21 16.38
N LEU A 218 -21.33 -8.63 17.16
CA LEU A 218 -21.53 -9.42 18.37
C LEU A 218 -22.15 -8.62 19.54
N HIS A 219 -22.29 -7.28 19.45
CA HIS A 219 -22.88 -6.39 20.47
C HIS A 219 -22.43 -6.71 21.91
N LEU A 220 -21.12 -6.92 22.11
CA LEU A 220 -20.55 -7.30 23.41
C LEU A 220 -20.53 -6.10 24.36
N ASN A 221 -19.52 -5.26 24.20
CA ASN A 221 -19.41 -3.94 24.82
C ASN A 221 -18.74 -2.99 23.81
N HIS A 222 -18.88 -1.68 24.03
CA HIS A 222 -18.38 -0.68 23.07
C HIS A 222 -16.86 -0.76 22.87
N ALA A 223 -16.09 -1.03 23.94
CA ALA A 223 -14.63 -1.11 23.88
C ALA A 223 -14.12 -2.28 23.03
N VAL A 224 -14.66 -3.48 23.25
CA VAL A 224 -14.30 -4.71 22.51
C VAL A 224 -14.82 -4.64 21.09
N ALA A 225 -16.05 -4.18 20.87
CA ALA A 225 -16.62 -4.04 19.53
C ALA A 225 -15.79 -3.10 18.63
N GLN A 226 -15.20 -2.05 19.21
CA GLN A 226 -14.38 -1.09 18.49
C GLN A 226 -12.89 -1.50 18.38
N MET A 227 -12.43 -2.48 19.16
CA MET A 227 -11.01 -2.86 19.24
C MET A 227 -10.38 -3.10 17.85
N PRO A 228 -10.95 -3.89 16.92
CA PRO A 228 -10.33 -4.12 15.62
C PRO A 228 -10.36 -2.91 14.66
N SER A 229 -11.07 -1.82 15.01
CA SER A 229 -11.19 -0.63 14.16
C SER A 229 -9.82 0.02 13.89
N ALA A 230 -8.97 0.13 14.93
CA ALA A 230 -7.63 0.68 14.80
C ALA A 230 -6.76 -0.15 13.86
N LEU A 231 -6.84 -1.48 13.98
CA LEU A 231 -6.13 -2.42 13.12
C LEU A 231 -6.58 -2.28 11.66
N ARG A 232 -7.89 -2.20 11.42
CA ARG A 232 -8.45 -1.98 10.08
C ARG A 232 -7.91 -0.71 9.43
N VAL A 233 -7.95 0.43 10.12
CA VAL A 233 -7.47 1.71 9.59
C VAL A 233 -5.99 1.61 9.18
N ILE A 234 -5.15 1.09 10.08
CA ILE A 234 -3.70 0.99 9.87
C ILE A 234 -3.37 0.02 8.75
N VAL A 235 -3.95 -1.18 8.74
CA VAL A 235 -3.67 -2.20 7.72
C VAL A 235 -4.12 -1.73 6.34
N THR A 236 -5.32 -1.14 6.20
CA THR A 236 -5.78 -0.61 4.90
C THR A 236 -4.87 0.50 4.38
N CYS A 237 -4.45 1.43 5.25
CA CYS A 237 -3.55 2.53 4.85
C CYS A 237 -2.14 2.03 4.50
N VAL A 238 -1.57 1.12 5.29
CA VAL A 238 -0.24 0.53 5.02
C VAL A 238 -0.27 -0.31 3.74
N ALA A 239 -1.32 -1.10 3.52
CA ALA A 239 -1.48 -1.88 2.30
C ALA A 239 -1.52 -0.97 1.06
N ALA A 240 -2.40 0.04 1.05
CA ALA A 240 -2.54 0.96 -0.07
C ALA A 240 -1.23 1.73 -0.37
N THR A 241 -0.55 2.22 0.67
CA THR A 241 0.69 3.00 0.52
C THR A 241 1.88 2.13 0.11
N ARG A 242 2.06 0.93 0.67
CA ARG A 242 3.12 0.00 0.25
C ARG A 242 2.95 -0.44 -1.20
N MET A 243 1.72 -0.73 -1.60
CA MET A 243 1.39 -1.05 -2.99
C MET A 243 1.78 0.10 -3.93
N GLN A 244 1.63 1.36 -3.49
CA GLN A 244 1.97 2.57 -4.27
C GLN A 244 3.46 2.82 -4.34
N ARG A 245 4.16 2.68 -3.23
CA ARG A 245 5.61 2.77 -3.20
C ARG A 245 6.28 1.73 -4.11
N GLY A 246 5.83 0.47 -4.04
CA GLY A 246 6.39 -0.60 -4.88
C GLY A 246 6.28 -0.32 -6.38
N LEU A 247 5.17 0.31 -6.80
CA LEU A 247 4.99 0.74 -8.19
C LEU A 247 5.94 1.88 -8.56
N ILE A 248 6.08 2.90 -7.70
CA ILE A 248 6.94 4.06 -7.95
C ILE A 248 8.41 3.63 -8.07
N GLU A 249 8.89 2.78 -7.15
CA GLU A 249 10.26 2.27 -7.17
C GLU A 249 10.54 1.41 -8.42
N PHE A 250 9.56 0.62 -8.87
CA PHE A 250 9.72 -0.20 -10.06
C PHE A 250 9.83 0.65 -11.33
N VAL A 251 9.06 1.74 -11.43
CA VAL A 251 9.12 2.67 -12.57
C VAL A 251 10.46 3.40 -12.62
N GLU A 252 11.02 3.80 -11.47
CA GLU A 252 12.29 4.52 -11.39
C GLU A 252 13.50 3.63 -11.71
N LYS A 253 13.47 2.36 -11.34
CA LYS A 253 14.57 1.40 -11.61
C LYS A 253 14.73 1.02 -13.07
N ARG A 254 13.75 1.31 -13.94
CA ARG A 254 13.90 1.01 -15.37
C ARG A 254 14.92 1.98 -15.97
N PRO A 255 16.09 1.50 -16.44
CA PRO A 255 17.04 2.37 -17.11
C PRO A 255 16.33 2.97 -18.32
N VAL A 256 16.27 4.30 -18.38
CA VAL A 256 15.88 4.99 -19.60
C VAL A 256 16.97 4.64 -20.61
N ILE A 257 16.71 3.62 -21.44
CA ILE A 257 17.49 3.39 -22.65
C ILE A 257 17.28 4.64 -23.47
N THR A 258 18.21 5.58 -23.29
CA THR A 258 18.21 6.86 -23.98
C THR A 258 18.68 6.52 -25.39
N THR A 259 17.75 6.06 -26.23
CA THR A 259 17.99 6.08 -27.67
C THR A 259 18.22 7.53 -28.04
N GLY A 260 19.48 7.87 -28.35
CA GLY A 260 19.94 9.23 -28.59
C GLY A 260 19.02 9.96 -29.56
N GLY A 261 18.28 10.94 -29.03
CA GLY A 261 17.37 11.78 -29.78
C GLY A 261 17.21 13.08 -29.01
N VAL A 262 17.98 14.09 -29.43
CA VAL A 262 17.94 15.46 -28.90
C VAL A 262 16.52 16.01 -29.08
N GLY A 263 15.84 16.32 -27.98
CA GLY A 263 14.50 16.93 -28.01
C GLY A 263 14.04 17.34 -26.62
N SER A 264 14.31 18.60 -26.25
CA SER A 264 13.77 19.25 -25.05
C SER A 264 12.25 19.30 -25.10
N GLY A 265 11.58 18.67 -24.13
CA GLY A 265 10.12 18.71 -24.00
C GLY A 265 9.66 18.37 -22.58
N ILE A 266 8.91 19.28 -21.97
CA ILE A 266 8.33 19.23 -20.64
C ILE A 266 7.38 18.02 -20.53
N GLY A 267 7.77 17.01 -19.76
CA GLY A 267 6.97 15.81 -19.50
C GLY A 267 5.84 16.07 -18.50
N THR A 268 4.73 16.61 -18.99
CA THR A 268 3.40 16.33 -18.41
C THR A 268 3.08 14.85 -18.63
N PHE A 269 2.58 14.19 -17.58
CA PHE A 269 2.08 12.81 -17.62
C PHE A 269 0.81 12.77 -18.48
N SER A 270 0.99 12.87 -19.80
CA SER A 270 -0.05 12.90 -20.81
C SER A 270 -0.35 11.49 -21.30
N ARG A 271 -1.62 11.28 -21.63
CA ARG A 271 -2.24 10.07 -22.21
C ARG A 271 -1.46 9.50 -23.42
N GLU A 272 -0.60 10.30 -24.03
CA GLU A 272 0.31 9.92 -25.12
C GLU A 272 1.44 8.96 -24.71
N GLN A 273 2.00 9.05 -23.49
CA GLN A 273 3.05 8.10 -23.08
C GLN A 273 2.51 6.68 -22.86
N MET A 274 1.23 6.53 -22.49
CA MET A 274 0.55 5.22 -22.47
C MET A 274 0.23 4.71 -23.88
N HIS A 275 -0.09 5.58 -24.84
CA HIS A 275 -0.26 5.18 -26.24
C HIS A 275 1.07 4.75 -26.90
N ALA A 276 2.18 5.40 -26.55
CA ALA A 276 3.52 4.99 -27.00
C ALA A 276 3.93 3.61 -26.45
N ALA A 277 3.58 3.31 -25.18
CA ALA A 277 3.76 1.97 -24.62
C ALA A 277 2.86 0.91 -25.28
N LYS A 278 1.68 1.29 -25.79
CA LYS A 278 0.82 0.41 -26.60
C LYS A 278 1.34 0.17 -28.01
N LEU A 279 2.03 1.13 -28.62
CA LEU A 279 2.61 0.97 -29.97
C LEU A 279 3.87 0.10 -29.98
N GLN A 280 4.62 0.03 -28.88
CA GLN A 280 5.77 -0.89 -28.76
C GLN A 280 5.38 -2.33 -28.38
N ALA A 281 4.12 -2.58 -27.99
CA ALA A 281 3.64 -3.90 -27.58
C ALA A 281 2.95 -4.70 -28.71
N ASN A 282 2.96 -4.19 -29.95
CA ASN A 282 2.41 -4.89 -31.10
C ASN A 282 3.54 -5.28 -32.07
N PRO A 283 4.16 -6.47 -31.94
CA PRO A 283 4.88 -7.06 -33.05
C PRO A 283 3.82 -7.61 -34.00
N SER A 284 3.18 -6.74 -34.78
CA SER A 284 2.43 -7.17 -35.94
C SER A 284 3.42 -7.87 -36.87
N PHE A 285 3.33 -9.19 -36.90
CA PHE A 285 3.90 -10.05 -37.94
C PHE A 285 3.40 -9.53 -39.28
N GLY A 286 4.20 -8.68 -39.92
CA GLY A 286 4.03 -8.31 -41.31
C GLY A 286 4.38 -9.51 -42.16
N VAL A 287 3.39 -10.37 -42.44
CA VAL A 287 3.45 -11.27 -43.59
C VAL A 287 3.37 -10.38 -44.82
N THR A 288 4.52 -9.93 -45.31
CA THR A 288 4.65 -9.38 -46.65
C THR A 288 4.42 -10.51 -47.65
N SER A 289 3.27 -10.45 -48.31
CA SER A 289 2.97 -11.13 -49.58
C SER A 289 4.12 -10.95 -50.58
N PRO A 290 4.56 -12.00 -51.29
CA PRO A 290 5.58 -11.86 -52.33
C PRO A 290 4.96 -11.20 -53.56
N ARG A 291 5.45 -10.00 -53.87
CA ARG A 291 5.30 -9.38 -55.20
C ARG A 291 5.97 -10.26 -56.25
N SER A 292 5.26 -10.45 -57.34
CA SER A 292 5.68 -11.07 -58.59
C SER A 292 7.04 -10.54 -59.06
N ILE A 293 8.03 -11.43 -59.12
CA ILE A 293 9.30 -11.20 -59.81
C ILE A 293 9.10 -11.61 -61.28
N SER A 294 9.27 -10.65 -62.18
CA SER A 294 9.36 -10.86 -63.62
C SER A 294 10.64 -11.60 -63.98
N PHE A 295 10.50 -12.73 -64.66
CA PHE A 295 11.60 -13.52 -65.23
C PHE A 295 12.14 -12.87 -66.51
N THR A 296 13.44 -12.61 -66.56
CA THR A 296 14.24 -12.49 -67.79
C THR A 296 15.06 -13.77 -67.96
N PRO A 297 15.10 -14.40 -69.16
CA PRO A 297 15.88 -15.61 -69.36
C PRO A 297 17.35 -15.27 -69.61
N GLY A 298 18.20 -15.56 -68.61
CA GLY A 298 19.64 -15.66 -68.77
C GLY A 298 20.05 -17.12 -68.76
N THR A 299 20.60 -17.58 -69.88
CA THR A 299 21.36 -18.84 -70.00
C THR A 299 22.57 -18.82 -69.06
N VAL A 300 22.96 -19.99 -68.53
CA VAL A 300 24.36 -20.50 -68.50
C VAL A 300 24.50 -21.77 -67.62
N ASN A 301 25.10 -22.77 -68.27
CA ASN A 301 25.91 -23.92 -67.85
C ASN A 301 25.68 -24.68 -66.54
N MET A 302 25.42 -25.97 -66.74
CA MET A 302 25.79 -27.06 -65.84
C MET A 302 27.31 -27.28 -65.82
N ASN A 303 27.89 -27.42 -64.63
CA ASN A 303 29.04 -28.30 -64.42
C ASN A 303 29.24 -28.62 -62.92
N GLY A 304 29.43 -29.92 -62.64
CA GLY A 304 30.40 -30.36 -61.63
C GLY A 304 29.96 -30.49 -60.16
N SER A 305 29.50 -31.69 -59.79
CA SER A 305 30.16 -32.58 -58.82
C SER A 305 30.92 -31.96 -57.63
N HIS A 306 30.39 -32.10 -56.40
CA HIS A 306 31.05 -32.83 -55.28
C HIS A 306 30.25 -32.72 -53.99
N GLY A 307 30.15 -33.84 -53.27
CA GLY A 307 29.51 -33.91 -51.96
C GLY A 307 30.32 -33.19 -50.88
N GLY A 308 29.60 -32.55 -49.96
CA GLY A 308 30.17 -31.93 -48.76
C GLY A 308 29.13 -31.93 -47.65
N ASN A 309 29.46 -32.60 -46.55
CA ASN A 309 28.69 -32.62 -45.31
C ASN A 309 28.59 -31.20 -44.72
N MET A 310 27.36 -30.74 -44.51
CA MET A 310 27.08 -29.50 -43.80
C MET A 310 27.08 -29.79 -42.28
N GLN A 311 28.17 -29.46 -41.59
CA GLN A 311 28.18 -29.36 -40.13
C GLN A 311 27.68 -27.98 -39.72
N ILE A 312 26.56 -27.95 -39.00
CA ILE A 312 26.04 -26.77 -38.31
C ILE A 312 26.73 -26.70 -36.94
N SER A 313 27.69 -25.79 -36.78
CA SER A 313 28.24 -25.45 -35.47
C SER A 313 27.40 -24.34 -34.84
N VAL A 314 26.61 -24.70 -33.83
CA VAL A 314 25.92 -23.73 -32.96
C VAL A 314 26.92 -23.31 -31.89
N ASN A 315 27.45 -22.09 -32.00
CA ASN A 315 28.29 -21.50 -30.97
C ASN A 315 27.39 -20.93 -29.87
N VAL A 316 27.12 -21.73 -28.83
CA VAL A 316 26.40 -21.27 -27.63
C VAL A 316 27.41 -20.57 -26.74
N ASN A 317 27.38 -19.25 -26.74
CA ASN A 317 28.16 -18.44 -25.82
C ASN A 317 27.55 -18.53 -24.41
N THR A 318 28.17 -19.31 -23.53
CA THR A 318 27.72 -19.60 -22.15
C THR A 318 28.22 -18.61 -21.09
N ASP A 319 28.77 -17.46 -21.47
CA ASP A 319 29.50 -16.60 -20.52
C ASP A 319 28.64 -15.61 -19.70
N THR A 320 27.31 -15.61 -19.85
CA THR A 320 26.44 -14.67 -19.13
C THR A 320 25.80 -15.19 -17.83
N TRP A 321 25.98 -16.46 -17.47
CA TRP A 321 25.32 -17.04 -16.27
C TRP A 321 26.23 -17.24 -15.05
N GLN A 322 27.55 -17.01 -15.16
CA GLN A 322 28.47 -17.16 -14.03
C GLN A 322 28.75 -15.87 -13.24
N HIS A 323 28.34 -14.70 -13.73
CA HIS A 323 28.63 -13.44 -13.04
C HIS A 323 27.60 -13.07 -11.96
N GLU A 324 26.39 -13.62 -11.98
CA GLU A 324 25.33 -13.24 -11.05
C GLU A 324 25.34 -14.07 -9.75
N THR A 325 25.90 -15.28 -9.75
CA THR A 325 26.03 -16.12 -8.54
C THR A 325 27.25 -15.80 -7.67
N ARG A 326 28.13 -14.89 -8.11
CA ARG A 326 29.31 -14.46 -7.33
C ARG A 326 29.07 -13.19 -6.48
N MET A 327 28.00 -12.43 -6.74
CA MET A 327 27.67 -11.23 -5.95
C MET A 327 26.87 -11.56 -4.67
N ASP A 328 26.08 -12.63 -4.65
CA ASP A 328 25.29 -12.98 -3.47
C ASP A 328 26.08 -13.72 -2.37
N ARG A 329 27.25 -14.29 -2.70
CA ARG A 329 28.11 -14.97 -1.70
C ARG A 329 29.03 -14.03 -0.90
N ASN A 330 29.14 -12.76 -1.30
CA ASN A 330 30.01 -11.77 -0.65
C ASN A 330 29.24 -10.79 0.25
N ARG A 331 27.93 -10.97 0.48
CA ARG A 331 27.15 -10.17 1.44
C ARG A 331 26.89 -10.84 2.78
N GLU A 332 27.45 -12.04 3.00
CA GLU A 332 27.26 -12.81 4.24
C GLU A 332 28.50 -12.80 5.16
N PHE A 333 29.50 -11.96 4.88
CA PHE A 333 30.71 -11.81 5.70
C PHE A 333 31.12 -10.33 5.80
N ASP A 334 30.33 -9.54 6.52
CA ASP A 334 30.75 -8.23 7.07
C ASP A 334 29.79 -7.79 8.19
N GLN A 335 29.61 -8.69 9.16
CA GLN A 335 28.92 -8.41 10.43
C GLN A 335 29.84 -8.72 11.61
N ASP A 336 31.04 -8.15 11.57
CA ASP A 336 31.90 -7.96 12.73
C ASP A 336 32.54 -6.58 12.60
N VAL A 337 32.81 -5.92 13.74
CA VAL A 337 33.40 -4.57 13.88
C VAL A 337 32.38 -3.42 13.98
N TYR A 338 31.77 -3.28 15.15
CA TYR A 338 31.72 -2.07 16.01
C TYR A 338 31.10 -2.56 17.34
N GLY A 339 31.87 -2.82 18.39
CA GLY A 339 32.54 -1.79 19.17
C GLY A 339 31.76 -1.52 20.46
N LEU A 340 31.64 -2.56 21.31
CA LEU A 340 31.18 -2.46 22.69
C LEU A 340 32.27 -1.75 23.49
N ASP A 341 32.09 -0.45 23.72
CA ASP A 341 32.96 0.28 24.64
C ASP A 341 32.41 0.20 26.06
N LYS A 342 33.32 -0.20 26.95
CA LYS A 342 33.13 -0.44 28.38
C LYS A 342 32.75 0.87 29.08
N ILE A 343 31.63 0.89 29.78
CA ILE A 343 31.43 1.84 30.88
C ILE A 343 31.72 1.12 32.19
N ASP A 344 32.80 1.61 32.78
CA ASP A 344 33.49 1.19 33.98
C ASP A 344 32.61 1.26 35.23
N THR A 345 32.46 0.12 35.89
CA THR A 345 31.95 -0.01 37.25
C THR A 345 33.11 0.10 38.24
N ARG A 346 33.33 1.29 38.82
CA ARG A 346 34.07 1.37 40.09
C ARG A 346 33.74 2.60 40.95
N SER A 347 33.07 2.29 42.05
CA SER A 347 33.35 2.76 43.41
C SER A 347 33.46 4.27 43.68
N ARG A 348 32.47 4.80 44.40
CA ARG A 348 32.77 5.68 45.54
C ARG A 348 31.71 5.56 46.65
N GLU A 349 32.06 4.73 47.61
CA GLU A 349 31.65 4.80 49.01
C GLU A 349 32.04 6.14 49.67
N HIS A 350 31.32 6.45 50.75
CA HIS A 350 31.63 7.40 51.84
C HIS A 350 31.32 8.90 51.70
N ARG A 351 30.23 9.34 52.33
CA ARG A 351 30.12 10.02 53.66
C ARG A 351 28.65 10.44 53.86
N GLY A 352 27.93 9.99 54.91
CA GLY A 352 27.89 10.62 56.25
C GLY A 352 27.25 12.02 56.14
N GLY A 353 26.03 12.31 56.60
CA GLY A 353 25.50 12.20 57.96
C GLY A 353 24.98 13.60 58.39
N HIS A 354 24.08 13.64 59.39
CA HIS A 354 23.36 14.80 60.01
C HIS A 354 22.03 15.21 59.32
N ALA A 355 20.85 15.00 59.92
CA ALA A 355 20.29 15.48 61.20
C ALA A 355 20.07 16.99 61.23
N VAL A 356 18.82 17.44 61.03
CA VAL A 356 17.92 18.15 61.96
C VAL A 356 16.49 17.96 61.44
#